data_AF-A0A3S1LH56-F1
#
_entry.id   AF-A0A3S1LH56-F1
#
_cell.length_a   1.000
_cell.length_b   1.000
_cell.length_c   1.000
_cell.angle_alpha   90.00
_cell.angle_beta   90.00
_cell.angle_gamma   90.00
#
_symmetry.space_group_name_H-M   'P 1'
#
loop_
_entity.id
_entity.type
_entity.pdbx_description
1 polymer ?
#
loop_
_entity_poly.entity_id
_entity_poly.type
_entity_poly.pdbx_seq_one_letter_code
_entity_poly.pdbx_strand_id
1 'polypeptide(L)'
;MARIVVITHEHDRFLGRRDILLRRSSPYMLFDILAELKRRGHSVQVQQGLSKPVSGDMAVLHVDATVTPTDYVDYARSFAFCLNIGAADISKRRLSGALVDRTDSWQGQ
;
A
#
# COMPACT_ATOMS: atom_id res chain seq x y z
N MET A 1 12.94 9.73 -15.74
CA MET A 1 12.01 10.16 -14.68
C MET A 1 10.82 9.21 -14.69
N ALA A 2 10.33 8.74 -13.54
CA ALA A 2 9.21 7.79 -13.50
C ALA A 2 7.96 8.42 -12.88
N ARG A 3 6.79 8.01 -13.36
CA ARG A 3 5.46 8.32 -12.81
C ARG A 3 4.97 7.17 -11.94
N ILE A 4 4.95 7.40 -10.64
CA ILE A 4 4.64 6.39 -9.62
C ILE A 4 3.21 6.65 -9.12
N VAL A 5 2.35 5.64 -9.19
CA VAL A 5 1.00 5.68 -8.63
C VAL A 5 0.98 4.91 -7.32
N VAL A 6 0.38 5.47 -6.29
CA VAL A 6 0.17 4.80 -5.00
C VAL A 6 -1.32 4.57 -4.84
N ILE A 7 -1.73 3.30 -4.87
CA ILE A 7 -3.14 2.92 -4.81
C ILE A 7 -3.49 2.69 -3.33
N THR A 8 -4.46 3.45 -2.82
CA THR A 8 -4.92 3.35 -1.43
C THR A 8 -6.42 3.13 -1.37
N HIS A 9 -6.90 2.53 -0.28
CA HIS A 9 -8.35 2.38 -0.08
C HIS A 9 -9.07 3.74 -0.08
N GLU A 10 -10.32 3.78 -0.51
CA GLU A 10 -11.13 5.01 -0.52
C GLU A 10 -11.32 5.64 0.87
N HIS A 11 -11.27 4.82 1.92
CA HIS A 11 -11.37 5.26 3.32
C HIS A 11 -10.02 5.43 4.02
N ASP A 12 -8.91 5.18 3.32
CA ASP A 12 -7.58 5.27 3.91
C ASP A 12 -7.18 6.73 4.19
N ARG A 13 -6.29 6.94 5.17
CA ARG A 13 -5.78 8.27 5.55
C ARG A 13 -4.31 8.47 5.17
N PHE A 14 -3.90 7.96 4.01
CA PHE A 14 -2.52 8.03 3.51
C PHE A 14 -1.94 9.44 3.56
N LEU A 15 -2.76 10.43 3.24
CA LEU A 15 -2.41 11.85 3.37
C LEU A 15 -3.17 12.41 4.57
N GLY A 16 -2.43 12.65 5.65
CA GLY A 16 -2.95 13.30 6.84
C GLY A 16 -3.41 14.74 6.57
N ARG A 17 -4.07 15.32 7.58
CA ARG A 17 -4.48 16.72 7.53
C ARG A 17 -3.24 17.61 7.40
N ARG A 18 -3.43 18.74 6.72
CA ARG A 18 -2.41 19.79 6.71
C ARG A 18 -2.30 20.39 8.10
N ASP A 19 -1.07 20.56 8.58
CA ASP A 19 -0.82 21.31 9.80
C ASP A 19 -0.98 22.83 9.57
N ILE A 20 -0.76 23.63 10.62
CA ILE A 20 -0.80 25.10 10.55
C ILE A 20 0.21 25.70 9.55
N LEU A 21 1.24 24.94 9.15
CA LEU A 21 2.24 25.32 8.17
C LEU A 21 1.97 24.72 6.78
N LEU A 22 0.75 24.20 6.55
CA LEU A 22 0.31 23.54 5.32
C LEU A 22 1.11 22.27 4.95
N ARG A 23 1.91 21.74 5.86
CA ARG A 23 2.68 20.51 5.65
C ARG A 23 1.75 19.31 5.76
N ARG A 24 1.95 18.32 4.88
CA ARG A 24 1.28 17.03 4.98
C ARG A 24 2.17 16.06 5.74
N SER A 25 1.55 15.21 6.55
CA SER A 25 2.17 14.05 7.17
C SER A 25 1.39 12.78 6.80
N SER A 26 1.96 11.64 7.11
CA SER A 26 1.33 10.33 6.94
C SER A 26 1.76 9.41 8.08
N PRO A 27 0.91 8.49 8.53
CA PRO A 27 1.34 7.43 9.45
C PRO A 27 2.24 6.39 8.76
N TYR A 28 2.31 6.40 7.44
CA TYR A 28 3.03 5.39 6.67
C TYR A 28 4.43 5.86 6.28
N MET A 29 5.45 5.07 6.62
CA MET A 29 6.83 5.28 6.16
C MET A 29 6.95 5.45 4.63
N LEU A 30 6.03 4.82 3.88
CA LEU A 30 5.95 4.97 2.43
C LEU A 30 5.86 6.44 2.00
N PHE A 31 5.21 7.31 2.78
CA PHE A 31 5.11 8.74 2.47
C PHE A 31 6.48 9.43 2.40
N ASP A 32 7.36 9.16 3.36
CA ASP A 32 8.70 9.76 3.41
C ASP A 32 9.59 9.24 2.27
N ILE A 33 9.44 7.95 1.93
CA ILE A 33 10.11 7.34 0.76
C ILE A 33 9.67 8.04 -0.53
N LEU A 34 8.37 8.26 -0.71
CA LEU A 34 7.83 8.95 -1.88
C LEU A 34 8.27 10.42 -1.94
N ALA A 35 8.40 11.08 -0.79
CA ALA A 35 8.93 12.44 -0.71
C ALA A 35 10.39 12.49 -1.19
N GLU A 36 11.22 11.52 -0.81
CA GLU A 36 12.58 11.40 -1.32
C GLU A 36 12.62 11.08 -2.82
N LEU A 37 11.75 10.20 -3.33
CA LEU A 37 11.66 9.94 -4.76
C LEU A 37 11.25 11.20 -5.55
N LYS A 38 10.35 12.02 -5.00
CA LYS A 38 10.05 13.35 -5.57
C LYS A 38 11.26 14.27 -5.61
N ARG A 39 12.07 14.31 -4.54
CA ARG A 39 13.32 15.10 -4.53
C ARG A 39 14.32 14.65 -5.58
N ARG A 40 14.35 13.35 -5.89
CA ARG A 40 15.14 12.77 -7.00
C ARG A 40 14.52 12.98 -8.38
N GLY A 41 13.36 13.64 -8.44
CA GLY A 41 12.70 14.09 -9.65
C GLY A 41 11.48 13.27 -10.08
N HIS A 42 11.23 12.11 -9.46
CA HIS A 42 10.08 11.28 -9.85
C HIS A 42 8.75 12.00 -9.55
N SER A 43 7.73 11.77 -10.36
CA SER A 43 6.38 12.26 -10.05
C SER A 43 5.60 11.18 -9.31
N VAL A 44 4.93 11.54 -8.23
CA VAL A 44 4.10 10.61 -7.45
C VAL A 44 2.67 11.12 -7.37
N GLN A 45 1.72 10.24 -7.67
CA GLN A 45 0.29 10.46 -7.53
C GLN A 45 -0.31 9.43 -6.57
N VAL A 46 -1.05 9.90 -5.57
CA VAL A 46 -1.84 9.02 -4.68
C VAL A 46 -3.23 8.87 -5.29
N GLN A 47 -3.59 7.65 -5.65
CA GLN A 47 -4.90 7.26 -6.14
C GLN A 47 -5.71 6.66 -4.99
N GLN A 48 -6.61 7.46 -4.43
CA GLN A 48 -7.49 7.05 -3.35
C GLN A 48 -8.79 6.46 -3.93
N GLY A 49 -9.02 5.17 -3.68
CA GLY A 49 -10.14 4.43 -4.27
C GLY A 49 -10.00 4.18 -5.77
N LEU A 50 -11.07 3.65 -6.38
CA LEU A 50 -11.09 3.19 -7.78
C LEU A 50 -11.88 4.09 -8.74
N SER A 51 -12.38 5.23 -8.26
CA SER A 51 -13.34 6.07 -9.00
C SER A 51 -12.79 6.69 -10.29
N LYS A 52 -11.48 6.92 -10.37
CA LYS A 52 -10.81 7.48 -11.57
C LYS A 52 -9.52 6.72 -11.83
N PRO A 53 -9.48 5.85 -12.85
CA PRO A 53 -8.25 5.20 -13.26
C PRO A 53 -7.18 6.23 -13.64
N VAL A 54 -5.95 5.99 -13.20
CA VAL A 54 -4.79 6.83 -13.50
C VAL A 54 -3.69 5.97 -14.11
N SER A 55 -2.98 6.51 -15.09
CA SER A 55 -1.84 5.82 -15.69
C SER A 55 -0.53 6.27 -15.05
N GLY A 56 0.38 5.33 -14.89
CA GLY A 56 1.74 5.56 -14.42
C GLY A 56 2.68 4.50 -14.99
N ASP A 57 3.97 4.74 -14.83
CA ASP A 57 4.99 3.80 -15.29
C ASP A 57 5.10 2.63 -14.30
N MET A 58 4.72 2.86 -13.03
CA MET A 58 4.53 1.82 -12.03
C MET A 58 3.47 2.19 -10.99
N ALA A 59 2.95 1.16 -10.32
CA ALA A 59 2.11 1.30 -9.14
C ALA A 59 2.77 0.71 -7.88
N VAL A 60 2.32 1.19 -6.72
CA VAL A 60 2.49 0.57 -5.41
C VAL A 60 1.10 0.30 -4.85
N LEU A 61 0.76 -0.97 -4.65
CA LEU A 61 -0.47 -1.36 -3.97
C LEU A 61 -0.29 -1.18 -2.46
N HIS A 62 -0.97 -0.19 -1.89
CA HIS A 62 -0.90 0.14 -0.47
C HIS A 62 -2.30 0.31 0.10
N VAL A 63 -2.98 -0.82 0.27
CA VAL A 63 -4.29 -0.91 0.91
C VAL A 63 -4.08 -1.43 2.32
N ASP A 64 -4.44 -0.64 3.33
CA ASP A 64 -4.39 -1.05 4.74
C ASP A 64 -5.51 -2.05 5.05
N ALA A 65 -5.30 -3.29 4.64
CA ALA A 65 -6.19 -4.41 4.88
C ALA A 65 -5.38 -5.71 5.06
N THR A 66 -5.89 -6.62 5.89
CA THR A 66 -5.28 -7.96 6.04
C THR A 66 -5.40 -8.77 4.75
N VAL A 67 -6.54 -8.64 4.06
CA VAL A 67 -6.78 -9.19 2.73
C VAL A 67 -7.22 -8.04 1.86
N THR A 68 -6.44 -7.74 0.82
CA THR A 68 -6.74 -6.68 -0.14
C THR A 68 -7.95 -7.07 -0.98
N PRO A 69 -8.97 -6.20 -1.09
CA PRO A 69 -10.12 -6.45 -1.93
C PRO A 69 -9.73 -6.67 -3.41
N THR A 70 -10.41 -7.61 -4.07
CA THR A 70 -10.04 -8.09 -5.41
C THR A 70 -10.07 -7.00 -6.47
N ASP A 71 -11.02 -6.06 -6.38
CA ASP A 71 -11.15 -4.90 -7.27
C ASP A 71 -9.90 -3.99 -7.24
N TYR A 72 -9.27 -3.81 -6.07
CA TYR A 72 -8.00 -3.09 -5.96
C TYR A 72 -6.83 -3.89 -6.54
N VAL A 73 -6.83 -5.22 -6.38
CA VAL A 73 -5.82 -6.10 -6.98
C VAL A 73 -5.92 -6.08 -8.49
N ASP A 74 -7.12 -6.18 -9.05
CA ASP A 74 -7.36 -6.18 -10.49
C ASP A 74 -7.01 -4.81 -11.10
N TYR A 75 -7.35 -3.72 -10.42
CA TYR A 75 -6.88 -2.41 -10.83
C TYR A 75 -5.35 -2.31 -10.79
N ALA A 76 -4.69 -2.81 -9.74
CA ALA A 76 -3.23 -2.84 -9.65
C ALA A 76 -2.58 -3.69 -10.77
N ARG A 77 -3.23 -4.75 -11.26
CA ARG A 77 -2.77 -5.59 -12.38
C ARG A 77 -2.78 -4.86 -13.73
N SER A 78 -3.53 -3.77 -13.85
CA SER A 78 -3.55 -2.97 -15.08
C SER A 78 -2.25 -2.21 -15.35
N PHE A 79 -1.40 -2.06 -14.34
CA PHE A 79 -0.08 -1.42 -14.47
C PHE A 79 0.95 -2.42 -14.99
N ALA A 80 1.84 -1.96 -15.89
CA ALA A 80 2.94 -2.78 -16.40
C ALA A 80 3.85 -3.33 -15.29
N PHE A 81 3.99 -2.58 -14.19
CA PHE A 81 4.67 -3.02 -12.98
C PHE A 81 3.93 -2.52 -11.75
N CYS A 82 3.70 -3.42 -10.77
CA CYS A 82 3.08 -3.06 -9.50
C CYS A 82 3.78 -3.75 -8.33
N LEU A 83 4.25 -2.95 -7.38
CA LEU A 83 4.81 -3.43 -6.12
C LEU A 83 3.69 -3.89 -5.17
N ASN A 84 3.97 -4.91 -4.36
CA ASN A 84 3.08 -5.52 -3.35
C ASN A 84 1.85 -6.26 -3.88
N ILE A 85 1.73 -6.46 -5.19
CA ILE A 85 0.60 -7.20 -5.78
C ILE A 85 0.54 -8.68 -5.32
N GLY A 86 1.69 -9.30 -5.07
CA GLY A 86 1.79 -10.65 -4.52
C GLY A 86 1.51 -10.74 -3.02
N ALA A 87 1.42 -9.60 -2.34
CA ALA A 87 1.12 -9.49 -0.90
C ALA A 87 -0.34 -9.09 -0.67
N ALA A 88 -1.26 -9.49 -1.55
CA ALA A 88 -2.69 -9.19 -1.43
C ALA A 88 -3.37 -9.90 -0.24
N ASP A 89 -2.71 -10.86 0.39
CA ASP A 89 -3.18 -11.52 1.60
C ASP A 89 -1.98 -11.65 2.55
N ILE A 90 -2.02 -10.84 3.61
CA ILE A 90 -1.02 -10.81 4.66
C ILE A 90 -1.50 -11.48 5.95
N SER A 91 -2.56 -12.30 5.87
CA SER A 91 -3.05 -13.04 7.01
C SER A 91 -1.95 -13.94 7.59
N LYS A 92 -1.92 -14.06 8.93
CA LYS A 92 -0.91 -14.89 9.60
C LYS A 92 -0.92 -16.33 9.10
N ARG A 93 -2.09 -16.88 8.75
CA ARG A 93 -2.22 -18.23 8.18
C ARG A 93 -1.45 -18.40 6.88
N ARG A 94 -1.33 -17.36 6.08
CA ARG A 94 -0.64 -17.41 4.80
C ARG A 94 0.85 -17.10 4.91
N LEU A 95 1.22 -16.11 5.73
CA LEU A 95 2.58 -15.60 5.77
C LEU A 95 3.44 -16.11 6.93
N SER A 96 2.84 -16.54 8.04
CA SER A 96 3.60 -16.95 9.22
C SER A 96 4.08 -18.39 9.08
N GLY A 97 5.39 -18.62 9.24
CA GLY A 97 5.93 -19.97 9.49
C GLY A 97 5.76 -20.42 10.94
N ALA A 98 5.36 -19.52 11.84
CA ALA A 98 5.13 -19.78 13.26
C ALA A 98 3.63 -19.92 13.56
N LEU A 99 2.93 -20.75 12.78
CA LEU A 99 1.55 -21.09 13.08
C LEU A 99 1.51 -22.10 14.22
N VAL A 100 0.62 -21.86 15.19
CA VAL A 100 0.35 -22.81 16.26
C VAL A 100 -0.81 -23.71 15.82
N ASP A 101 -0.57 -25.00 15.72
CA ASP A 101 -1.58 -26.03 15.46
C ASP A 101 -2.09 -26.68 16.76
N ARG A 102 -3.20 -27.42 16.67
CA ARG A 102 -3.76 -28.21 17.78
C ARG A 102 -2.78 -29.26 18.31
N THR A 103 -1.86 -29.74 17.47
CA THR A 103 -0.87 -30.72 17.89
C THR A 103 0.40 -30.10 18.49
N ASP A 104 0.53 -28.77 18.48
CA ASP A 104 1.72 -28.13 19.02
C ASP A 104 1.74 -28.19 20.54
N SER A 105 2.92 -28.47 21.09
CA SER A 105 3.15 -28.62 22.53
C SER A 105 3.20 -27.28 23.27
N TRP A 106 2.52 -26.24 22.77
CA TRP A 106 2.48 -24.93 23.38
C TRP A 106 1.69 -24.98 24.70
N GLN A 107 2.39 -24.88 25.83
CA GLN A 107 1.81 -24.98 27.18
C GLN A 107 1.22 -23.65 27.70
N GLY A 108 1.34 -22.56 26.93
CA GLY A 108 1.05 -21.20 27.42
C GLY A 108 2.13 -20.70 28.39
N GLN A 109 2.43 -19.41 28.33
CA GLN A 109 3.12 -18.67 29.39
C GLN A 109 2.39 -17.35 29.59
#